data_AF-A0A9E0HJ54-F1
#
_entry.id   AF-A0A9E0HJ54-F1
#
_cell.length_a   1.000
_cell.length_b   1.000
_cell.length_c   1.000
_cell.angle_alpha   90.00
_cell.angle_beta   90.00
_cell.angle_gamma   90.00
#
_symmetry.space_group_name_H-M   'P 1'
#
loop_
_entity.id
_entity.type
_entity.pdbx_description
1 polymer ?
#
loop_
_entity_poly.entity_id
_entity_poly.type
_entity_poly.pdbx_seq_one_letter_code
_entity_poly.pdbx_strand_id
1 'polypeptide(L)'
;MAKTGMPCGKLSYLTAFSLFILFLTSGCRHHSTEQVIFPIPSETAFYSETDQVCRELLAGIRRLRTQSADLQLLPDGFDLARNTAFRPGFLTGLSCISTFEATGDSAFLFIAQRTAHELGHWLPPSGILPELTVSNGLVSSDSAVVFVGTQANVLSLVSMVSTHDSTCIPLVHRLAQGVLNHCLDARTGVAYQNIESPDGAPHRSSETGLEAQLGSSSCFVAEALALASEATGDPSYVEAAVRILKSIWAKRNKQTGLVSEVWDLEKDSVGTRLYPGSMFRFDDMGGAYLRALHCVYNISADKDLLQIAREYTSALLNGIWDENIAGGAFRYLNHVDGSESDPQLETMYGLFIGTLLSNREMIGDPDLSERVLDLCKAHADHVLLSGYGLKHFMVPHNLSEGGEYSNEHNDSQLAYAALQFPYGLAQLSHAANDPVYGLLARQLYDTLLERHVIRDTLIAPPGYIDMVETTPPFSPEKDYYSFGWCREMLFAPAYMLYASIRPGPGVAIDWYHDGQPIVLGLVNGAMHWDPTKVSINKETRTLHFTTTSYSAAGTVDLGELGLGEIATVSIDNSTSAEHNGTTIRVLQGGHGYLVSYFQPPQEP
;
A
#
# COMPACT_ATOMS: atom_id res chain seq x y z
N MET A 1 -23.98 15.41 -69.13
CA MET A 1 -24.32 16.59 -69.96
C MET A 1 -24.04 17.83 -69.12
N ALA A 2 -22.87 18.44 -69.30
CA ALA A 2 -22.66 19.74 -69.95
C ALA A 2 -23.06 20.92 -69.02
N LYS A 3 -22.07 21.59 -68.40
CA LYS A 3 -21.41 22.87 -68.84
C LYS A 3 -22.27 24.07 -68.42
N THR A 4 -21.82 25.12 -67.73
CA THR A 4 -20.65 26.03 -67.86
C THR A 4 -20.78 27.06 -66.71
N GLY A 5 -19.79 27.79 -66.21
CA GLY A 5 -18.42 28.04 -66.65
C GLY A 5 -17.77 29.08 -65.71
N MET A 6 -16.46 28.92 -65.51
CA MET A 6 -15.50 29.96 -65.11
C MET A 6 -15.03 30.67 -66.40
N PRO A 7 -14.46 31.91 -66.38
CA PRO A 7 -13.03 32.04 -66.09
C PRO A 7 -12.48 33.41 -65.62
N CYS A 8 -11.16 33.39 -65.39
CA CYS A 8 -10.16 34.47 -65.26
C CYS A 8 -9.88 35.01 -63.85
N GLY A 9 -8.68 34.88 -63.29
CA GLY A 9 -7.45 34.32 -63.85
C GLY A 9 -6.29 34.26 -62.85
N LYS A 10 -5.41 33.27 -63.10
CA LYS A 10 -3.93 33.21 -62.98
C LYS A 10 -3.20 33.74 -61.73
N LEU A 11 -2.22 32.87 -61.36
CA LEU A 11 -0.96 33.10 -60.63
C LEU A 11 -1.11 33.26 -59.10
N SER A 12 -0.33 32.65 -58.19
CA SER A 12 0.79 31.69 -58.21
C SER A 12 1.28 31.55 -56.76
N TYR A 13 1.81 30.38 -56.36
CA TYR A 13 2.79 30.13 -55.26
C TYR A 13 2.43 30.60 -53.82
N LEU A 14 2.25 29.68 -52.86
CA LEU A 14 3.26 29.12 -51.93
C LEU A 14 3.78 30.11 -50.86
N THR A 15 3.84 29.62 -49.61
CA THR A 15 4.60 30.14 -48.44
C THR A 15 4.13 31.47 -47.81
N ALA A 16 3.57 31.46 -46.60
CA ALA A 16 4.23 31.45 -45.28
C ALA A 16 4.68 32.84 -44.80
N PHE A 17 4.57 33.04 -43.47
CA PHE A 17 5.15 34.10 -42.65
C PHE A 17 4.40 35.45 -42.48
N SER A 18 3.65 35.50 -41.37
CA SER A 18 3.91 36.34 -40.19
C SER A 18 3.87 37.88 -40.22
N LEU A 19 3.42 38.37 -39.06
CA LEU A 19 3.58 39.68 -38.39
C LEU A 19 2.41 40.67 -38.56
N PHE A 20 1.62 41.01 -37.52
CA PHE A 20 1.85 41.58 -36.17
C PHE A 20 1.27 43.02 -36.13
N ILE A 21 0.91 43.52 -34.94
CA ILE A 21 0.59 44.93 -34.55
C ILE A 21 -0.91 45.32 -34.65
N LEU A 22 -1.63 45.87 -33.65
CA LEU A 22 -1.44 46.22 -32.22
C LEU A 22 -2.82 46.69 -31.65
N PHE A 23 -3.13 46.37 -30.38
CA PHE A 23 -3.72 47.22 -29.28
C PHE A 23 -5.12 47.89 -29.46
N LEU A 24 -6.08 48.00 -28.50
CA LEU A 24 -6.26 47.90 -27.03
C LEU A 24 -7.80 47.79 -26.76
N THR A 25 -8.34 47.12 -25.73
CA THR A 25 -8.48 47.63 -24.34
C THR A 25 -9.18 46.61 -23.41
N SER A 26 -8.67 46.53 -22.16
CA SER A 26 -9.30 46.17 -20.86
C SER A 26 -10.06 44.83 -20.70
N GLY A 27 -9.82 43.96 -19.71
CA GLY A 27 -9.02 44.05 -18.49
C GLY A 27 -9.59 43.09 -17.45
N CYS A 28 -8.88 41.99 -17.15
CA CYS A 28 -9.10 41.13 -15.98
C CYS A 28 -7.73 40.71 -15.45
N ARG A 29 -7.56 40.78 -14.13
CA ARG A 29 -6.29 40.60 -13.41
C ARG A 29 -5.75 39.17 -13.60
N HIS A 30 -4.56 39.06 -14.17
CA HIS A 30 -3.72 37.87 -14.10
C HIS A 30 -3.04 37.79 -12.73
N HIS A 31 -3.13 36.63 -12.08
CA HIS A 31 -2.03 36.16 -11.24
C HIS A 31 -0.96 35.59 -12.18
N SER A 32 0.27 36.08 -12.06
CA SER A 32 1.42 35.61 -12.82
C SER A 32 1.86 34.25 -12.30
N THR A 33 1.55 33.17 -13.03
CA THR A 33 2.27 31.90 -12.91
C THR A 33 3.63 32.07 -13.60
N GLU A 34 4.71 32.05 -12.84
CA GLU A 34 6.06 31.95 -13.38
C GLU A 34 6.19 30.63 -14.15
N GLN A 35 6.27 30.70 -15.48
CA GLN A 35 6.62 29.57 -16.34
C GLN A 35 8.13 29.38 -16.28
N VAL A 36 8.59 28.32 -15.62
CA VAL A 36 9.98 27.87 -15.69
C VAL A 36 10.09 26.82 -16.81
N ILE A 37 10.87 27.13 -17.85
CA ILE A 37 11.03 26.29 -19.04
C ILE A 37 12.34 25.49 -18.90
N PHE A 38 12.27 24.17 -18.91
CA PHE A 38 13.41 23.28 -19.11
C PHE A 38 13.23 22.46 -20.41
N PRO A 39 14.25 22.29 -21.25
CA PRO A 39 14.16 21.46 -22.44
C PRO A 39 14.38 19.98 -22.11
N ILE A 40 13.49 19.10 -22.58
CA ILE A 40 13.67 17.64 -22.62
C ILE A 40 13.85 17.22 -24.10
N PRO A 41 14.80 16.32 -24.45
CA PRO A 41 14.99 15.85 -25.82
C PRO A 41 13.82 14.99 -26.34
N SER A 42 13.43 15.20 -27.59
CA SER A 42 12.46 14.43 -28.40
C SER A 42 13.10 13.14 -28.98
N GLU A 43 12.45 12.02 -29.34
CA GLU A 43 11.13 11.73 -29.92
C GLU A 43 10.69 10.27 -29.60
N THR A 44 9.38 10.06 -29.38
CA THR A 44 8.56 8.86 -29.69
C THR A 44 8.98 7.45 -29.21
N ALA A 45 8.45 6.99 -28.06
CA ALA A 45 8.21 5.57 -27.71
C ALA A 45 7.26 5.39 -26.49
N PHE A 46 6.02 5.91 -26.56
CA PHE A 46 5.19 6.17 -25.36
C PHE A 46 4.29 5.00 -24.87
N TYR A 47 4.33 3.83 -25.51
CA TYR A 47 3.56 2.64 -25.07
C TYR A 47 4.45 1.42 -24.77
N SER A 48 5.75 1.45 -25.13
CA SER A 48 6.67 0.32 -24.92
C SER A 48 7.33 0.32 -23.53
N GLU A 49 7.41 1.48 -22.87
CA GLU A 49 8.15 1.63 -21.61
C GLU A 49 7.37 1.15 -20.38
N THR A 50 6.07 1.47 -20.24
CA THR A 50 5.23 0.93 -19.14
C THR A 50 5.09 -0.59 -19.20
N ASP A 51 4.99 -1.12 -20.42
CA ASP A 51 4.90 -2.54 -20.71
C ASP A 51 6.26 -3.24 -20.42
N GLN A 52 7.38 -2.51 -20.53
CA GLN A 52 8.71 -2.97 -20.09
C GLN A 52 8.91 -2.90 -18.57
N VAL A 53 8.36 -1.91 -17.86
CA VAL A 53 8.33 -1.85 -16.39
C VAL A 53 7.66 -3.06 -15.81
N CYS A 54 6.45 -3.36 -16.26
CA CYS A 54 5.69 -4.45 -15.69
C CYS A 54 6.30 -5.81 -16.15
N ARG A 55 6.96 -5.87 -17.33
CA ARG A 55 7.83 -7.01 -17.72
C ARG A 55 9.02 -7.22 -16.78
N GLU A 56 9.71 -6.16 -16.41
CA GLU A 56 10.94 -6.24 -15.60
C GLU A 56 10.68 -6.34 -14.10
N LEU A 57 9.59 -5.74 -13.61
CA LEU A 57 9.05 -5.93 -12.27
C LEU A 57 8.60 -7.38 -12.07
N LEU A 58 7.84 -7.95 -13.00
CA LEU A 58 7.44 -9.37 -12.94
C LEU A 58 8.64 -10.32 -13.12
N ALA A 59 9.62 -9.95 -13.96
CA ALA A 59 10.89 -10.68 -14.05
C ALA A 59 11.74 -10.54 -12.78
N GLY A 60 11.68 -9.41 -12.06
CA GLY A 60 12.32 -9.19 -10.77
C GLY A 60 11.65 -9.99 -9.64
N ILE A 61 10.31 -10.02 -9.62
CA ILE A 61 9.50 -10.80 -8.68
C ILE A 61 9.72 -12.32 -8.90
N ARG A 62 9.94 -12.80 -10.14
CA ARG A 62 10.41 -14.17 -10.38
C ARG A 62 11.82 -14.44 -9.87
N ARG A 63 12.74 -13.50 -10.07
CA ARG A 63 14.14 -13.63 -9.63
C ARG A 63 14.29 -13.64 -8.11
N LEU A 64 13.27 -13.21 -7.36
CA LEU A 64 13.17 -13.40 -5.91
C LEU A 64 12.92 -14.85 -5.48
N ARG A 65 12.57 -15.75 -6.42
CA ARG A 65 12.24 -17.14 -6.09
C ARG A 65 13.07 -18.20 -6.84
N THR A 66 13.60 -17.88 -8.01
CA THR A 66 14.42 -18.83 -8.80
C THR A 66 15.84 -18.30 -8.97
N GLN A 67 16.78 -18.90 -8.23
CA GLN A 67 18.23 -18.89 -8.44
C GLN A 67 18.88 -17.51 -8.68
N SER A 68 19.64 -17.09 -7.67
CA SER A 68 20.45 -15.89 -7.56
C SER A 68 21.60 -15.75 -8.57
N ALA A 69 21.32 -15.70 -9.88
CA ALA A 69 22.31 -15.31 -10.90
C ALA A 69 21.62 -14.55 -12.06
N ASP A 70 22.15 -13.38 -12.38
CA ASP A 70 21.79 -12.48 -13.50
C ASP A 70 20.47 -11.69 -13.42
N LEU A 71 20.54 -10.63 -12.62
CA LEU A 71 19.73 -9.42 -12.76
C LEU A 71 20.41 -8.44 -13.72
N GLN A 72 20.33 -8.70 -15.03
CA GLN A 72 20.44 -7.58 -15.99
C GLN A 72 19.14 -6.76 -15.89
N LEU A 73 19.32 -5.54 -15.41
CA LEU A 73 18.36 -4.54 -15.01
C LEU A 73 17.88 -3.70 -16.20
N LEU A 74 16.78 -3.00 -15.96
CA LEU A 74 16.15 -1.95 -16.76
C LEU A 74 17.15 -1.24 -17.67
N PRO A 75 16.83 -1.09 -18.98
CA PRO A 75 17.75 -0.48 -19.93
C PRO A 75 18.20 0.90 -19.44
N ASP A 76 19.48 1.20 -19.66
CA ASP A 76 20.05 2.52 -19.41
C ASP A 76 19.13 3.61 -19.99
N GLY A 77 18.53 4.43 -19.12
CA GLY A 77 17.63 5.54 -19.51
C GLY A 77 16.18 5.45 -19.01
N PHE A 78 15.84 4.47 -18.20
CA PHE A 78 14.48 4.28 -17.65
C PHE A 78 14.02 5.45 -16.74
N ASP A 79 12.96 6.17 -17.14
CA ASP A 79 12.49 7.43 -16.52
C ASP A 79 10.95 7.45 -16.31
N LEU A 80 10.49 6.95 -15.14
CA LEU A 80 9.07 6.90 -14.74
C LEU A 80 8.37 8.26 -14.72
N ALA A 81 9.13 9.36 -14.69
CA ALA A 81 8.59 10.71 -14.61
C ALA A 81 8.07 11.25 -15.95
N ARG A 82 8.27 10.56 -17.08
CA ARG A 82 7.94 11.12 -18.40
C ARG A 82 6.51 10.86 -18.90
N ASN A 83 5.64 10.22 -18.12
CA ASN A 83 4.32 9.80 -18.60
C ASN A 83 3.24 10.92 -18.53
N THR A 84 2.24 10.87 -19.43
CA THR A 84 1.30 11.98 -19.75
C THR A 84 0.29 12.36 -18.66
N ALA A 85 0.23 11.61 -17.56
CA ALA A 85 -0.41 12.02 -16.31
C ALA A 85 0.59 11.78 -15.18
N PHE A 86 1.09 12.84 -14.55
CA PHE A 86 2.28 12.78 -13.69
C PHE A 86 1.97 12.32 -12.26
N ARG A 87 0.70 12.43 -11.79
CA ARG A 87 0.31 11.98 -10.45
C ARG A 87 0.48 10.47 -10.24
N PRO A 88 0.06 9.59 -11.17
CA PRO A 88 0.40 8.17 -11.11
C PRO A 88 1.91 7.87 -11.17
N GLY A 89 2.70 8.71 -11.84
CA GLY A 89 4.15 8.54 -12.00
C GLY A 89 4.92 8.66 -10.67
N PHE A 90 4.62 9.69 -9.86
CA PHE A 90 5.30 9.89 -8.57
C PHE A 90 5.03 8.73 -7.60
N LEU A 91 3.77 8.31 -7.44
CA LEU A 91 3.44 7.19 -6.56
C LEU A 91 4.17 5.91 -6.97
N THR A 92 4.23 5.63 -8.27
CA THR A 92 4.90 4.43 -8.80
C THR A 92 6.40 4.49 -8.53
N GLY A 93 7.07 5.60 -8.88
CA GLY A 93 8.51 5.76 -8.67
C GLY A 93 8.91 5.76 -7.20
N LEU A 94 8.12 6.42 -6.34
CA LEU A 94 8.33 6.40 -4.89
C LEU A 94 8.13 4.99 -4.30
N SER A 95 7.18 4.21 -4.82
CA SER A 95 6.89 2.84 -4.35
C SER A 95 8.07 1.87 -4.55
N CYS A 96 9.03 2.19 -5.43
CA CYS A 96 10.27 1.44 -5.56
C CYS A 96 11.06 1.34 -4.25
N ILE A 97 10.85 2.25 -3.28
CA ILE A 97 11.50 2.15 -1.96
C ILE A 97 11.18 0.82 -1.26
N SER A 98 9.94 0.33 -1.35
CA SER A 98 9.52 -0.92 -0.72
C SER A 98 10.21 -2.13 -1.36
N THR A 99 10.36 -2.13 -2.69
CA THR A 99 11.16 -3.16 -3.38
C THR A 99 12.62 -3.07 -2.97
N PHE A 100 13.20 -1.88 -2.88
CA PHE A 100 14.59 -1.72 -2.44
C PHE A 100 14.79 -2.30 -1.03
N GLU A 101 13.97 -1.91 -0.05
CA GLU A 101 14.11 -2.37 1.33
C GLU A 101 13.98 -3.89 1.45
N ALA A 102 13.10 -4.51 0.64
CA ALA A 102 12.91 -5.94 0.64
C ALA A 102 14.03 -6.73 -0.07
N THR A 103 14.73 -6.12 -1.01
CA THR A 103 15.64 -6.85 -1.93
C THR A 103 17.10 -6.42 -1.84
N GLY A 104 17.37 -5.21 -1.32
CA GLY A 104 18.68 -4.58 -1.34
C GLY A 104 19.16 -4.13 -2.73
N ASP A 105 18.27 -4.04 -3.73
CA ASP A 105 18.64 -3.68 -5.10
C ASP A 105 18.64 -2.15 -5.30
N SER A 106 19.84 -1.57 -5.35
CA SER A 106 20.09 -0.13 -5.39
C SER A 106 19.49 0.59 -6.60
N ALA A 107 19.15 -0.12 -7.68
CA ALA A 107 18.46 0.48 -8.82
C ALA A 107 17.07 1.03 -8.42
N PHE A 108 16.35 0.32 -7.55
CA PHE A 108 15.05 0.77 -7.05
C PHE A 108 15.18 1.94 -6.09
N LEU A 109 16.22 1.97 -5.25
CA LEU A 109 16.51 3.12 -4.40
C LEU A 109 16.79 4.36 -5.24
N PHE A 110 17.61 4.24 -6.28
CA PHE A 110 17.92 5.34 -7.20
C PHE A 110 16.66 5.93 -7.83
N ILE A 111 15.73 5.09 -8.29
CA ILE A 111 14.45 5.53 -8.85
C ILE A 111 13.62 6.28 -7.81
N ALA A 112 13.49 5.74 -6.60
CA ALA A 112 12.70 6.36 -5.53
C ALA A 112 13.28 7.72 -5.11
N GLN A 113 14.61 7.80 -4.92
CA GLN A 113 15.31 9.04 -4.60
C GLN A 113 15.12 10.09 -5.70
N ARG A 114 15.38 9.72 -6.96
CA ARG A 114 15.20 10.63 -8.09
C ARG A 114 13.77 11.16 -8.16
N THR A 115 12.79 10.29 -7.98
CA THR A 115 11.37 10.65 -7.99
C THR A 115 11.02 11.62 -6.86
N ALA A 116 11.55 11.40 -5.65
CA ALA A 116 11.37 12.32 -4.52
C ALA A 116 12.00 13.70 -4.80
N HIS A 117 13.22 13.73 -5.34
CA HIS A 117 13.89 14.97 -5.73
C HIS A 117 13.09 15.74 -6.78
N GLU A 118 12.63 15.07 -7.84
CA GLU A 118 11.80 15.69 -8.87
C GLU A 118 10.46 16.21 -8.31
N LEU A 119 9.79 15.44 -7.44
CA LEU A 119 8.59 15.91 -6.74
C LEU A 119 8.88 17.20 -5.96
N GLY A 120 10.02 17.29 -5.27
CA GLY A 120 10.40 18.49 -4.53
C GLY A 120 10.49 19.76 -5.39
N HIS A 121 10.85 19.63 -6.66
CA HIS A 121 10.89 20.74 -7.62
C HIS A 121 9.50 21.17 -8.08
N TRP A 122 8.59 20.22 -8.26
CA TRP A 122 7.23 20.48 -8.75
C TRP A 122 6.21 20.78 -7.66
N LEU A 123 6.50 20.42 -6.41
CA LEU A 123 5.59 20.62 -5.30
C LEU A 123 5.37 22.14 -5.09
N PRO A 124 4.13 22.62 -5.09
CA PRO A 124 3.83 24.01 -4.79
C PRO A 124 4.22 24.41 -3.35
N PRO A 125 4.28 25.73 -3.04
CA PRO A 125 4.52 26.21 -1.67
C PRO A 125 3.47 25.76 -0.65
N SER A 126 2.24 25.43 -1.10
CA SER A 126 1.17 24.89 -0.24
C SER A 126 1.48 23.48 0.29
N GLY A 127 2.42 22.76 -0.33
CA GLY A 127 2.70 21.37 0.00
C GLY A 127 1.65 20.37 -0.52
N ILE A 128 0.65 20.83 -1.28
CA ILE A 128 -0.39 19.98 -1.88
C ILE A 128 0.02 19.48 -3.26
N LEU A 129 -0.21 18.20 -3.53
CA LEU A 129 0.18 17.57 -4.79
C LEU A 129 -0.50 18.22 -6.01
N PRO A 130 0.29 18.76 -6.95
CA PRO A 130 -0.25 19.33 -8.18
C PRO A 130 -0.77 18.22 -9.10
N GLU A 131 -1.75 18.50 -9.95
CA GLU A 131 -1.96 17.70 -11.16
C GLU A 131 -1.02 18.25 -12.20
N LEU A 132 -0.09 17.44 -12.68
CA LEU A 132 0.81 17.86 -13.74
C LEU A 132 0.38 17.22 -15.05
N THR A 133 0.19 18.07 -16.05
CA THR A 133 -0.16 17.69 -17.41
C THR A 133 1.01 17.98 -18.35
N VAL A 134 1.30 17.04 -19.24
CA VAL A 134 2.32 17.22 -20.29
C VAL A 134 1.64 17.46 -21.61
N SER A 135 1.82 18.64 -22.19
CA SER A 135 1.26 19.00 -23.49
C SER A 135 2.33 19.63 -24.37
N ASN A 136 2.57 19.06 -25.55
CA ASN A 136 3.59 19.51 -26.50
C ASN A 136 5.00 19.66 -25.90
N GLY A 137 5.37 18.77 -24.96
CA GLY A 137 6.66 18.82 -24.28
C GLY A 137 6.80 19.89 -23.18
N LEU A 138 5.69 20.56 -22.82
CA LEU A 138 5.62 21.47 -21.67
C LEU A 138 4.88 20.81 -20.51
N VAL A 139 5.39 20.98 -19.30
CA VAL A 139 4.72 20.56 -18.04
C VAL A 139 3.94 21.75 -17.50
N SER A 140 2.63 21.60 -17.31
CA SER A 140 1.77 22.56 -16.61
C SER A 140 1.21 21.95 -15.34
N SER A 141 0.94 22.78 -14.33
CA SER A 141 0.12 22.39 -13.19
C SER A 141 -1.29 22.91 -13.40
N ASP A 142 -2.27 22.00 -13.38
CA ASP A 142 -3.68 22.33 -13.49
C ASP A 142 -4.37 22.22 -12.13
N SER A 143 -5.46 22.98 -11.96
CA SER A 143 -6.36 22.76 -10.82
C SER A 143 -7.02 21.41 -10.94
N ALA A 144 -7.03 20.65 -9.86
CA ALA A 144 -7.60 19.31 -9.83
C ALA A 144 -7.99 18.92 -8.41
N VAL A 145 -8.95 18.01 -8.32
CA VAL A 145 -9.30 17.37 -7.06
C VAL A 145 -8.21 16.36 -6.68
N VAL A 146 -7.73 16.44 -5.45
CA VAL A 146 -6.77 15.52 -4.84
C VAL A 146 -7.47 14.73 -3.76
N PHE A 147 -7.42 13.40 -3.88
CA PHE A 147 -7.77 12.52 -2.79
C PHE A 147 -6.74 12.64 -1.66
N VAL A 148 -7.19 12.91 -0.43
CA VAL A 148 -6.27 13.14 0.70
C VAL A 148 -5.45 11.90 1.05
N GLY A 149 -6.00 10.69 0.87
CA GLY A 149 -5.20 9.47 1.04
C GLY A 149 -4.03 9.37 0.05
N THR A 150 -4.14 9.93 -1.15
CA THR A 150 -3.01 10.02 -2.10
C THR A 150 -1.93 10.98 -1.60
N GLN A 151 -2.33 12.13 -1.05
CA GLN A 151 -1.40 13.07 -0.41
C GLN A 151 -0.67 12.41 0.78
N ALA A 152 -1.39 11.68 1.62
CA ALA A 152 -0.83 10.95 2.76
C ALA A 152 0.14 9.85 2.29
N ASN A 153 -0.22 9.07 1.26
CA ASN A 153 0.64 8.03 0.72
C ASN A 153 1.97 8.58 0.19
N VAL A 154 1.95 9.70 -0.53
CA VAL A 154 3.20 10.35 -0.96
C VAL A 154 4.04 10.80 0.23
N LEU A 155 3.44 11.38 1.28
CA LEU A 155 4.16 11.74 2.50
C LEU A 155 4.80 10.50 3.15
N SER A 156 4.08 9.39 3.27
CA SER A 156 4.62 8.14 3.80
C SER A 156 5.81 7.62 3.00
N LEU A 157 5.66 7.51 1.67
CA LEU A 157 6.73 6.98 0.81
C LEU A 157 7.96 7.91 0.79
N VAL A 158 7.79 9.23 0.78
CA VAL A 158 8.93 10.17 0.87
C VAL A 158 9.59 10.09 2.25
N SER A 159 8.82 9.85 3.32
CA SER A 159 9.37 9.61 4.66
C SER A 159 10.24 8.35 4.67
N MET A 160 9.77 7.26 4.05
CA MET A 160 10.56 6.03 3.86
C MET A 160 11.81 6.28 3.02
N VAL A 161 11.73 7.01 1.91
CA VAL A 161 12.92 7.37 1.11
C VAL A 161 13.93 8.16 1.94
N SER A 162 13.47 9.04 2.83
CA SER A 162 14.35 9.90 3.62
C SER A 162 15.20 9.16 4.66
N THR A 163 14.84 7.93 5.03
CA THR A 163 15.67 7.07 5.89
C THR A 163 16.96 6.64 5.18
N HIS A 164 16.93 6.58 3.84
CA HIS A 164 18.08 6.24 2.99
C HIS A 164 18.68 7.47 2.27
N ASP A 165 17.94 8.57 2.20
CA ASP A 165 18.39 9.85 1.66
C ASP A 165 17.90 11.05 2.50
N SER A 166 18.71 11.43 3.48
CA SER A 166 18.43 12.56 4.37
C SER A 166 18.21 13.90 3.64
N THR A 167 18.64 14.03 2.37
CA THR A 167 18.40 15.26 1.60
C THR A 167 16.92 15.45 1.23
N CYS A 168 16.10 14.40 1.39
CA CYS A 168 14.64 14.45 1.25
C CYS A 168 13.91 14.99 2.50
N ILE A 169 14.55 15.15 3.65
CA ILE A 169 13.92 15.65 4.90
C ILE A 169 13.19 16.99 4.71
N PRO A 170 13.74 18.01 4.01
CA PRO A 170 12.99 19.24 3.74
C PRO A 170 11.70 19.03 2.95
N LEU A 171 11.66 18.03 2.06
CA LEU A 171 10.44 17.67 1.32
C LEU A 171 9.40 17.03 2.25
N VAL A 172 9.82 16.17 3.17
CA VAL A 172 8.94 15.58 4.20
C VAL A 172 8.25 16.70 5.00
N HIS A 173 9.00 17.68 5.50
CA HIS A 173 8.43 18.82 6.22
C HIS A 173 7.40 19.61 5.37
N ARG A 174 7.70 19.87 4.10
CA ARG A 174 6.79 20.60 3.20
C ARG A 174 5.48 19.83 2.98
N LEU A 175 5.56 18.53 2.73
CA LEU A 175 4.39 17.66 2.56
C LEU A 175 3.58 17.55 3.85
N ALA A 176 4.23 17.31 4.99
CA ALA A 176 3.58 17.22 6.31
C ALA A 176 2.87 18.53 6.68
N GLN A 177 3.51 19.69 6.43
CA GLN A 177 2.88 20.98 6.66
C GLN A 177 1.68 21.21 5.74
N GLY A 178 1.76 20.78 4.48
CA GLY A 178 0.62 20.82 3.56
C GLY A 178 -0.56 20.02 4.06
N VAL A 179 -0.32 18.80 4.55
CA VAL A 179 -1.34 17.96 5.20
C VAL A 179 -1.97 18.66 6.39
N LEU A 180 -1.18 19.19 7.31
CA LEU A 180 -1.69 19.84 8.53
C LEU A 180 -2.50 21.11 8.23
N ASN A 181 -2.10 21.88 7.23
CA ASN A 181 -2.73 23.16 6.89
C ASN A 181 -4.02 23.01 6.08
N HIS A 182 -4.10 21.97 5.24
CA HIS A 182 -5.11 21.91 4.18
C HIS A 182 -5.95 20.63 4.18
N CYS A 183 -5.42 19.51 4.68
CA CYS A 183 -6.14 18.23 4.61
C CYS A 183 -7.09 17.98 5.80
N LEU A 184 -7.02 18.77 6.87
CA LEU A 184 -7.79 18.54 8.09
C LEU A 184 -8.93 19.56 8.25
N ASP A 185 -10.10 19.07 8.65
CA ASP A 185 -11.18 19.95 9.11
C ASP A 185 -10.89 20.43 10.53
N ALA A 186 -10.70 21.74 10.69
CA ALA A 186 -10.30 22.35 11.96
C ALA A 186 -11.35 22.21 13.07
N ARG A 187 -12.62 21.95 12.73
CA ARG A 187 -13.69 21.77 13.72
C ARG A 187 -13.70 20.36 14.29
N THR A 188 -13.56 19.36 13.43
CA THR A 188 -13.75 17.94 13.77
C THR A 188 -12.44 17.21 14.00
N GLY A 189 -11.32 17.75 13.55
CA GLY A 189 -9.98 17.15 13.70
C GLY A 189 -9.73 15.94 12.81
N VAL A 190 -10.63 15.62 11.87
CA VAL A 190 -10.48 14.53 10.90
C VAL A 190 -10.19 15.08 9.51
N ALA A 191 -9.65 14.24 8.63
CA ALA A 191 -9.25 14.64 7.29
C ALA A 191 -10.46 14.74 6.35
N TYR A 192 -10.42 15.73 5.44
CA TYR A 192 -11.31 15.74 4.27
C TYR A 192 -11.06 14.50 3.41
N GLN A 193 -12.06 14.07 2.64
CA GLN A 193 -11.83 13.06 1.61
C GLN A 193 -11.03 13.66 0.45
N ASN A 194 -11.41 14.86 0.00
CA ASN A 194 -10.87 15.51 -1.18
C ASN A 194 -10.57 16.98 -0.92
N ILE A 195 -9.51 17.48 -1.53
CA ILE A 195 -9.12 18.90 -1.55
C ILE A 195 -8.82 19.34 -2.98
N GLU A 196 -8.88 20.64 -3.24
CA GLU A 196 -8.47 21.25 -4.50
C GLU A 196 -6.96 21.48 -4.51
N SER A 197 -6.32 21.18 -5.62
CA SER A 197 -4.95 21.55 -5.92
C SER A 197 -4.92 22.82 -6.77
N PRO A 198 -3.89 23.67 -6.66
CA PRO A 198 -2.74 23.53 -5.75
C PRO A 198 -2.93 24.21 -4.39
N ASP A 199 -4.08 24.84 -4.11
CA ASP A 199 -4.28 25.72 -2.95
C ASP A 199 -4.75 25.00 -1.67
N GLY A 200 -5.22 23.77 -1.79
CA GLY A 200 -5.65 22.94 -0.66
C GLY A 200 -7.02 23.31 -0.12
N ALA A 201 -7.89 23.98 -0.89
CA ALA A 201 -9.25 24.26 -0.45
C ALA A 201 -10.07 22.95 -0.33
N PRO A 202 -10.96 22.79 0.66
CA PRO A 202 -11.80 21.59 0.75
C PRO A 202 -12.69 21.43 -0.49
N HIS A 203 -12.67 20.25 -1.12
CA HIS A 203 -13.51 19.98 -2.28
C HIS A 203 -14.89 19.50 -1.83
N ARG A 204 -15.94 20.23 -2.23
CA ARG A 204 -17.33 19.82 -2.01
C ARG A 204 -17.86 19.13 -3.27
N SER A 205 -18.07 17.82 -3.17
CA SER A 205 -18.72 17.04 -4.22
C SER A 205 -20.21 17.37 -4.31
N SER A 206 -20.75 17.42 -5.53
CA SER A 206 -22.20 17.53 -5.74
C SER A 206 -22.97 16.27 -5.33
N GLU A 207 -22.30 15.12 -5.32
CA GLU A 207 -22.91 13.81 -5.02
C GLU A 207 -22.80 13.48 -3.54
N THR A 208 -21.60 13.68 -2.98
CA THR A 208 -21.27 13.23 -1.62
C THR A 208 -21.21 14.38 -0.61
N GLY A 209 -21.21 15.63 -1.07
CA GLY A 209 -21.06 16.80 -0.21
C GLY A 209 -19.66 16.90 0.37
N LEU A 210 -19.56 17.23 1.66
CA LEU A 210 -18.31 17.32 2.40
C LEU A 210 -18.25 16.19 3.44
N GLU A 211 -18.27 14.95 2.95
CA GLU A 211 -18.08 13.76 3.79
C GLU A 211 -16.60 13.37 3.84
N ALA A 212 -16.17 12.91 5.01
CA ALA A 212 -14.86 12.32 5.24
C ALA A 212 -14.97 10.80 5.26
N GLN A 213 -14.00 10.12 4.67
CA GLN A 213 -13.84 8.67 4.82
C GLN A 213 -12.73 8.43 5.86
N LEU A 214 -13.12 8.05 7.07
CA LEU A 214 -12.25 8.02 8.24
C LEU A 214 -11.12 7.00 8.09
N GLY A 215 -11.42 5.80 7.59
CA GLY A 215 -10.43 4.75 7.33
C GLY A 215 -9.44 5.09 6.22
N SER A 216 -9.91 5.69 5.12
CA SER A 216 -9.08 5.95 3.94
C SER A 216 -8.23 7.21 4.02
N SER A 217 -8.79 8.25 4.62
CA SER A 217 -8.21 9.59 4.59
C SER A 217 -7.62 9.93 5.96
N SER A 218 -8.41 9.80 7.02
CA SER A 218 -7.97 10.24 8.35
C SER A 218 -6.95 9.31 8.99
N CYS A 219 -7.18 7.99 8.92
CA CYS A 219 -6.21 7.00 9.42
C CYS A 219 -4.89 7.08 8.65
N PHE A 220 -4.96 7.16 7.31
CA PHE A 220 -3.76 7.24 6.49
C PHE A 220 -2.97 8.53 6.72
N VAL A 221 -3.65 9.67 6.91
CA VAL A 221 -2.98 10.93 7.32
C VAL A 221 -2.28 10.77 8.67
N ALA A 222 -2.90 10.10 9.65
CA ALA A 222 -2.27 9.89 10.95
C ALA A 222 -1.00 9.02 10.83
N GLU A 223 -1.06 7.93 10.07
CA GLU A 223 0.12 7.08 9.78
C GLU A 223 1.23 7.87 9.09
N ALA A 224 0.89 8.63 8.04
CA ALA A 224 1.86 9.41 7.28
C ALA A 224 2.55 10.49 8.13
N LEU A 225 1.80 11.15 9.04
CA LEU A 225 2.36 12.10 9.99
C LEU A 225 3.25 11.42 11.04
N ALA A 226 2.92 10.21 11.47
CA ALA A 226 3.76 9.46 12.40
C ALA A 226 5.09 9.08 11.74
N LEU A 227 5.07 8.57 10.50
CA LEU A 227 6.29 8.31 9.73
C LEU A 227 7.10 9.58 9.46
N ALA A 228 6.43 10.70 9.19
CA ALA A 228 7.11 11.99 9.05
C ALA A 228 7.81 12.41 10.35
N SER A 229 7.21 12.11 11.51
CA SER A 229 7.83 12.36 12.82
C SER A 229 9.11 11.54 12.99
N GLU A 230 9.08 10.25 12.65
CA GLU A 230 10.25 9.38 12.72
C GLU A 230 11.36 9.83 11.77
N ALA A 231 11.01 10.12 10.52
CA ALA A 231 11.93 10.58 9.47
C ALA A 231 12.64 11.90 9.81
N THR A 232 11.93 12.83 10.46
CA THR A 232 12.44 14.18 10.72
C THR A 232 12.93 14.39 12.16
N GLY A 233 12.50 13.53 13.09
CA GLY A 233 12.65 13.74 14.52
C GLY A 233 11.75 14.84 15.09
N ASP A 234 10.82 15.42 14.32
CA ASP A 234 9.89 16.44 14.80
C ASP A 234 8.67 15.79 15.50
N PRO A 235 8.53 15.92 16.83
CA PRO A 235 7.44 15.28 17.57
C PRO A 235 6.07 15.91 17.29
N SER A 236 6.00 17.12 16.74
CA SER A 236 4.70 17.79 16.48
C SER A 236 3.84 17.02 15.49
N TYR A 237 4.45 16.24 14.59
CA TYR A 237 3.75 15.41 13.62
C TYR A 237 3.08 14.19 14.26
N VAL A 238 3.79 13.45 15.13
CA VAL A 238 3.16 12.33 15.85
C VAL A 238 2.13 12.83 16.86
N GLU A 239 2.33 13.99 17.49
CA GLU A 239 1.30 14.62 18.33
C GLU A 239 0.03 14.96 17.53
N ALA A 240 0.17 15.40 16.28
CA ALA A 240 -0.97 15.62 15.39
C ALA A 240 -1.66 14.30 15.02
N ALA A 241 -0.89 13.25 14.70
CA ALA A 241 -1.43 11.91 14.43
C ALA A 241 -2.26 11.37 15.60
N VAL A 242 -1.74 11.48 16.83
CA VAL A 242 -2.47 11.11 18.06
C VAL A 242 -3.80 11.87 18.17
N ARG A 243 -3.81 13.19 17.93
CA ARG A 243 -5.03 14.00 17.99
C ARG A 243 -6.07 13.56 16.94
N ILE A 244 -5.64 13.22 15.73
CA ILE A 244 -6.52 12.73 14.67
C ILE A 244 -7.18 11.41 15.09
N LEU A 245 -6.40 10.43 15.57
CA LEU A 245 -6.94 9.14 15.98
C LEU A 245 -7.88 9.25 17.19
N LYS A 246 -7.59 10.13 18.16
CA LYS A 246 -8.51 10.43 19.26
C LYS A 246 -9.79 11.13 18.77
N SER A 247 -9.71 11.94 17.73
CA SER A 247 -10.87 12.59 17.10
C SER A 247 -11.77 11.58 16.39
N ILE A 248 -11.19 10.58 15.73
CA ILE A 248 -11.93 9.42 15.18
C ILE A 248 -12.63 8.65 16.30
N TRP A 249 -11.93 8.34 17.40
CA TRP A 249 -12.52 7.62 18.55
C TRP A 249 -13.72 8.35 19.17
N ALA A 250 -13.66 9.69 19.20
CA ALA A 250 -14.73 10.51 19.72
C ALA A 250 -16.05 10.34 18.92
N LYS A 251 -15.95 9.98 17.63
CA LYS A 251 -17.08 9.80 16.68
C LYS A 251 -17.74 8.43 16.73
N ARG A 252 -17.22 7.50 17.54
CA ARG A 252 -17.82 6.17 17.72
C ARG A 252 -19.26 6.22 18.23
N ASN A 253 -20.03 5.20 17.88
CA ASN A 253 -21.27 4.88 18.58
C ASN A 253 -20.96 4.52 20.04
N LYS A 254 -21.58 5.22 20.99
CA LYS A 254 -21.24 5.08 22.42
C LYS A 254 -21.76 3.80 23.05
N GLN A 255 -22.76 3.16 22.44
CA GLN A 255 -23.35 1.92 22.91
C GLN A 255 -22.53 0.72 22.46
N THR A 256 -22.12 0.68 21.19
CA THR A 256 -21.40 -0.46 20.61
C THR A 256 -19.88 -0.32 20.64
N GLY A 257 -19.37 0.92 20.68
CA GLY A 257 -17.95 1.22 20.52
C GLY A 257 -17.46 1.23 19.06
N LEU A 258 -18.34 0.95 18.10
CA LEU A 258 -18.00 0.89 16.67
C LEU A 258 -17.90 2.30 16.06
N VAL A 259 -17.00 2.47 15.09
CA VAL A 259 -16.78 3.74 14.39
C VAL A 259 -17.30 3.63 12.96
N SER A 260 -17.99 4.67 12.47
CA SER A 260 -18.46 4.70 11.09
C SER A 260 -17.31 4.90 10.12
N GLU A 261 -17.41 4.31 8.94
CA GLU A 261 -16.44 4.56 7.88
C GLU A 261 -16.53 5.99 7.35
N VAL A 262 -17.74 6.56 7.36
CA VAL A 262 -18.05 7.87 6.78
C VAL A 262 -18.55 8.84 7.84
N TRP A 263 -18.12 10.10 7.74
CA TRP A 263 -18.57 11.19 8.60
C TRP A 263 -18.95 12.44 7.79
N ASP A 264 -20.14 12.99 8.02
CA ASP A 264 -20.57 14.27 7.45
C ASP A 264 -19.94 15.42 8.26
N LEU A 265 -18.99 16.14 7.66
CA LEU A 265 -18.24 17.21 8.34
C LEU A 265 -19.09 18.45 8.60
N GLU A 266 -20.14 18.67 7.80
CA GLU A 266 -21.03 19.82 7.96
C GLU A 266 -21.95 19.63 9.17
N LYS A 267 -22.54 18.43 9.26
CA LYS A 267 -23.49 18.07 10.32
C LYS A 267 -22.81 17.54 11.58
N ASP A 268 -21.53 17.18 11.49
CA ASP A 268 -20.79 16.45 12.52
C ASP A 268 -21.56 15.21 13.01
N SER A 269 -21.93 14.36 12.05
CA SER A 269 -22.68 13.12 12.28
C SER A 269 -22.21 12.02 11.32
N VAL A 270 -22.66 10.79 11.54
CA VAL A 270 -22.46 9.69 10.58
C VAL A 270 -22.92 10.14 9.18
N GLY A 271 -22.04 9.99 8.19
CA GLY A 271 -22.34 10.31 6.79
C GLY A 271 -23.13 9.17 6.13
N THR A 272 -23.82 9.49 5.03
CA THR A 272 -24.74 8.54 4.38
C THR A 272 -24.69 8.60 2.85
N ARG A 273 -23.81 9.39 2.25
CA ARG A 273 -23.78 9.61 0.80
C ARG A 273 -22.64 8.87 0.10
N LEU A 274 -21.44 8.83 0.69
CA LEU A 274 -20.28 8.13 0.14
C LEU A 274 -20.48 6.62 0.11
N TYR A 275 -21.06 6.08 1.18
CA TYR A 275 -21.42 4.68 1.33
C TYR A 275 -22.85 4.55 1.84
N PRO A 276 -23.52 3.41 1.61
CA PRO A 276 -24.89 3.20 2.04
C PRO A 276 -25.03 3.26 3.57
N GLY A 277 -25.36 4.44 4.09
CA GLY A 277 -25.79 4.63 5.48
C GLY A 277 -24.73 4.33 6.56
N SER A 278 -25.20 4.09 7.79
CA SER A 278 -24.44 3.85 9.02
C SER A 278 -23.61 2.56 9.04
N MET A 279 -23.25 2.03 7.88
CA MET A 279 -22.47 0.81 7.73
C MET A 279 -20.98 1.09 7.67
N PHE A 280 -20.19 0.09 8.05
CA PHE A 280 -18.74 0.08 7.88
C PHE A 280 -18.28 -1.32 7.46
N ARG A 281 -17.15 -1.36 6.77
CA ARG A 281 -16.45 -2.60 6.39
C ARG A 281 -15.34 -2.94 7.38
N PHE A 282 -15.16 -4.22 7.68
CA PHE A 282 -14.19 -4.64 8.70
C PHE A 282 -12.74 -4.39 8.30
N ASP A 283 -12.39 -4.44 7.02
CA ASP A 283 -11.02 -4.33 6.51
C ASP A 283 -10.63 -2.86 6.29
N ASP A 284 -11.62 -2.07 5.87
CA ASP A 284 -11.48 -0.64 5.67
C ASP A 284 -11.52 0.12 7.00
N MET A 285 -12.69 0.31 7.61
CA MET A 285 -12.77 1.10 8.84
C MET A 285 -12.30 0.30 10.06
N GLY A 286 -12.72 -0.97 10.17
CA GLY A 286 -12.27 -1.84 11.26
C GLY A 286 -10.75 -2.00 11.26
N GLY A 287 -10.21 -2.36 10.11
CA GLY A 287 -8.81 -2.71 9.90
C GLY A 287 -7.92 -1.47 9.85
N ALA A 288 -8.22 -0.49 9.00
CA ALA A 288 -7.34 0.68 8.86
C ALA A 288 -7.23 1.49 10.16
N TYR A 289 -8.31 1.56 10.95
CA TYR A 289 -8.22 2.26 12.22
C TYR A 289 -7.33 1.52 13.23
N LEU A 290 -7.42 0.19 13.30
CA LEU A 290 -6.51 -0.63 14.12
C LEU A 290 -5.05 -0.55 13.62
N ARG A 291 -4.82 -0.52 12.30
CA ARG A 291 -3.46 -0.34 11.73
C ARG A 291 -2.89 1.04 12.08
N ALA A 292 -3.69 2.10 11.95
CA ALA A 292 -3.25 3.44 12.30
C ALA A 292 -3.00 3.60 13.82
N LEU A 293 -3.85 3.01 14.67
CA LEU A 293 -3.61 2.96 16.12
C LEU A 293 -2.29 2.26 16.42
N HIS A 294 -2.02 1.12 15.79
CA HIS A 294 -0.76 0.39 15.96
C HIS A 294 0.46 1.21 15.50
N CYS A 295 0.39 1.80 14.29
CA CYS A 295 1.45 2.63 13.74
C CYS A 295 1.79 3.82 14.65
N VAL A 296 0.77 4.61 15.02
CA VAL A 296 1.00 5.81 15.83
C VAL A 296 1.41 5.45 17.26
N TYR A 297 0.90 4.35 17.83
CA TYR A 297 1.30 3.90 19.16
C TYR A 297 2.78 3.51 19.21
N ASN A 298 3.29 2.77 18.22
CA ASN A 298 4.69 2.33 18.22
C ASN A 298 5.69 3.50 18.27
N ILE A 299 5.32 4.64 17.66
CA ILE A 299 6.15 5.85 17.63
C ILE A 299 5.89 6.75 18.86
N SER A 300 4.64 6.89 19.30
CA SER A 300 4.26 7.83 20.36
C SER A 300 4.30 7.27 21.78
N ALA A 301 4.17 5.95 21.93
CA ALA A 301 3.86 5.26 23.17
C ALA A 301 2.66 5.87 23.95
N ASP A 302 1.70 6.50 23.25
CA ASP A 302 0.51 7.10 23.86
C ASP A 302 -0.43 6.01 24.42
N LYS A 303 -0.51 5.95 25.75
CA LYS A 303 -1.29 4.93 26.46
C LYS A 303 -2.80 5.00 26.21
N ASP A 304 -3.33 6.18 25.86
CA ASP A 304 -4.74 6.28 25.51
C ASP A 304 -5.00 5.61 24.16
N LEU A 305 -4.07 5.69 23.20
CA LEU A 305 -4.20 4.95 21.94
C LEU A 305 -4.18 3.44 22.16
N LEU A 306 -3.33 2.93 23.05
CA LEU A 306 -3.32 1.51 23.42
C LEU A 306 -4.65 1.09 24.04
N GLN A 307 -5.22 1.93 24.90
CA GLN A 307 -6.53 1.69 25.49
C GLN A 307 -7.65 1.72 24.45
N ILE A 308 -7.60 2.66 23.50
CA ILE A 308 -8.53 2.72 22.36
C ILE A 308 -8.43 1.46 21.50
N ALA A 309 -7.22 1.01 21.16
CA ALA A 309 -7.02 -0.22 20.39
C ALA A 309 -7.66 -1.42 21.10
N ARG A 310 -7.41 -1.59 22.41
CA ARG A 310 -8.03 -2.64 23.23
C ARG A 310 -9.56 -2.60 23.19
N GLU A 311 -10.16 -1.42 23.45
CA GLU A 311 -11.61 -1.25 23.47
C GLU A 311 -12.22 -1.48 22.08
N TYR A 312 -11.59 -0.94 21.04
CA TYR A 312 -12.08 -1.05 19.67
C TYR A 312 -11.94 -2.47 19.12
N THR A 313 -10.83 -3.18 19.37
CA THR A 313 -10.71 -4.59 18.99
C THR A 313 -11.83 -5.43 19.63
N SER A 314 -12.11 -5.24 20.92
CA SER A 314 -13.22 -5.96 21.56
C SER A 314 -14.58 -5.61 20.97
N ALA A 315 -14.85 -4.32 20.70
CA ALA A 315 -16.09 -3.86 20.08
C ALA A 315 -16.25 -4.44 18.67
N LEU A 316 -15.17 -4.42 17.88
CA LEU A 316 -15.13 -4.91 16.52
C LEU A 316 -15.44 -6.41 16.47
N LEU A 317 -14.73 -7.24 17.26
CA LEU A 317 -15.00 -8.68 17.31
C LEU A 317 -16.44 -9.02 17.71
N ASN A 318 -17.03 -8.25 18.63
CA ASN A 318 -18.45 -8.43 19.02
C ASN A 318 -19.41 -8.01 17.90
N GLY A 319 -19.07 -6.98 17.13
CA GLY A 319 -19.94 -6.42 16.10
C GLY A 319 -19.92 -7.22 14.79
N ILE A 320 -18.77 -7.82 14.45
CA ILE A 320 -18.57 -8.42 13.13
C ILE A 320 -18.57 -9.96 13.14
N TRP A 321 -18.33 -10.62 14.28
CA TRP A 321 -18.33 -12.08 14.32
C TRP A 321 -19.76 -12.62 14.22
N ASP A 322 -19.99 -13.57 13.33
CA ASP A 322 -21.27 -14.26 13.15
C ASP A 322 -21.06 -15.77 13.03
N GLU A 323 -21.55 -16.51 14.03
CA GLU A 323 -21.50 -17.97 14.08
C GLU A 323 -22.38 -18.64 13.01
N ASN A 324 -23.37 -17.91 12.47
CA ASN A 324 -24.29 -18.45 11.48
C ASN A 324 -23.74 -18.39 10.05
N ILE A 325 -22.67 -17.61 9.82
CA ILE A 325 -22.04 -17.48 8.52
C ILE A 325 -20.96 -18.55 8.38
N ALA A 326 -21.20 -19.55 7.52
CA ALA A 326 -20.28 -20.66 7.23
C ALA A 326 -19.80 -21.46 8.47
N GLY A 327 -20.55 -21.41 9.58
CA GLY A 327 -20.18 -22.02 10.86
C GLY A 327 -19.30 -21.15 11.78
N GLY A 328 -19.02 -19.91 11.38
CA GLY A 328 -18.24 -18.93 12.14
C GLY A 328 -17.34 -18.09 11.23
N ALA A 329 -17.75 -16.85 10.96
CA ALA A 329 -16.96 -15.93 10.13
C ALA A 329 -17.12 -14.46 10.52
N PHE A 330 -16.29 -13.60 9.93
CA PHE A 330 -16.38 -12.15 10.07
C PHE A 330 -17.31 -11.63 8.98
N ARG A 331 -18.40 -10.99 9.38
CA ARG A 331 -19.32 -10.30 8.47
C ARG A 331 -18.64 -9.07 7.90
N TYR A 332 -18.68 -8.91 6.59
CA TYR A 332 -18.02 -7.82 5.88
C TYR A 332 -18.63 -6.44 6.19
N LEU A 333 -19.92 -6.26 5.87
CA LEU A 333 -20.67 -5.04 6.11
C LEU A 333 -21.39 -5.10 7.46
N ASN A 334 -21.27 -4.07 8.28
CA ASN A 334 -21.84 -4.03 9.63
C ASN A 334 -22.41 -2.66 9.94
N HIS A 335 -23.53 -2.61 10.66
CA HIS A 335 -24.04 -1.34 11.19
C HIS A 335 -23.30 -0.92 12.46
N VAL A 336 -22.96 0.36 12.56
CA VAL A 336 -22.26 0.89 13.76
C VAL A 336 -23.13 0.86 15.02
N ASP A 337 -24.45 0.79 14.90
CA ASP A 337 -25.38 0.68 16.03
C ASP A 337 -25.65 -0.77 16.45
N GLY A 338 -25.05 -1.74 15.75
CA GLY A 338 -25.15 -3.17 16.06
C GLY A 338 -26.42 -3.83 15.53
N SER A 339 -27.22 -3.15 14.70
CA SER A 339 -28.31 -3.83 13.98
C SER A 339 -27.75 -4.85 12.99
N GLU A 340 -28.53 -5.92 12.74
CA GLU A 340 -28.17 -6.93 11.74
C GLU A 340 -28.02 -6.28 10.36
N SER A 341 -26.97 -6.68 9.65
CA SER A 341 -26.70 -6.37 8.25
C SER A 341 -26.63 -7.66 7.44
N ASP A 342 -26.64 -7.54 6.12
CA ASP A 342 -26.53 -8.70 5.23
C ASP A 342 -25.28 -9.55 5.60
N PRO A 343 -25.40 -10.89 5.65
CA PRO A 343 -24.33 -11.81 6.03
C PRO A 343 -23.30 -11.97 4.91
N GLN A 344 -22.78 -10.86 4.40
CA GLN A 344 -21.81 -10.84 3.32
C GLN A 344 -20.44 -11.27 3.83
N LEU A 345 -19.80 -12.16 3.07
CA LEU A 345 -18.41 -12.55 3.25
C LEU A 345 -17.56 -11.88 2.18
N GLU A 346 -16.53 -11.18 2.64
CA GLU A 346 -15.45 -10.74 1.79
C GLU A 346 -14.30 -11.72 1.93
N THR A 347 -13.74 -12.12 0.80
CA THR A 347 -12.68 -13.12 0.74
C THR A 347 -11.28 -12.51 0.82
N MET A 348 -11.18 -11.19 0.99
CA MET A 348 -9.92 -10.44 1.13
C MET A 348 -9.55 -10.18 2.60
N TYR A 349 -10.05 -11.02 3.51
CA TYR A 349 -9.87 -10.92 4.95
C TYR A 349 -8.42 -11.09 5.45
N GLY A 350 -7.46 -11.49 4.61
CA GLY A 350 -6.10 -11.77 5.07
C GLY A 350 -5.40 -10.55 5.68
N LEU A 351 -5.51 -9.36 5.08
CA LEU A 351 -4.95 -8.15 5.70
C LEU A 351 -5.62 -7.87 7.06
N PHE A 352 -6.92 -8.13 7.19
CA PHE A 352 -7.64 -7.94 8.44
C PHE A 352 -7.21 -8.93 9.52
N ILE A 353 -7.04 -10.22 9.18
CA ILE A 353 -6.45 -11.23 10.08
C ILE A 353 -5.07 -10.76 10.56
N GLY A 354 -4.20 -10.34 9.64
CA GLY A 354 -2.88 -9.82 10.01
C GLY A 354 -2.97 -8.58 10.92
N THR A 355 -3.92 -7.69 10.64
CA THR A 355 -4.18 -6.51 11.48
C THR A 355 -4.57 -6.91 12.90
N LEU A 356 -5.49 -7.86 13.07
CA LEU A 356 -5.93 -8.35 14.37
C LEU A 356 -4.79 -9.03 15.14
N LEU A 357 -3.99 -9.86 14.47
CA LEU A 357 -2.86 -10.56 15.07
C LEU A 357 -1.76 -9.59 15.51
N SER A 358 -1.45 -8.58 14.70
CA SER A 358 -0.49 -7.53 15.06
C SER A 358 -0.98 -6.69 16.25
N ASN A 359 -2.28 -6.34 16.29
CA ASN A 359 -2.85 -5.60 17.42
C ASN A 359 -2.92 -6.44 18.69
N ARG A 360 -3.16 -7.75 18.57
CA ARG A 360 -3.11 -8.70 19.70
C ARG A 360 -1.76 -8.62 20.42
N GLU A 361 -0.66 -8.64 19.68
CA GLU A 361 0.69 -8.55 20.25
C GLU A 361 0.92 -7.19 20.93
N MET A 362 0.52 -6.09 20.28
CA MET A 362 0.61 -4.75 20.85
C MET A 362 -0.20 -4.59 22.16
N ILE A 363 -1.44 -5.10 22.20
CA ILE A 363 -2.36 -4.92 23.33
C ILE A 363 -1.91 -5.73 24.57
N GLY A 364 -1.37 -6.92 24.37
CA GLY A 364 -0.83 -7.78 25.42
C GLY A 364 -1.84 -8.23 26.49
N ASP A 365 -3.15 -8.18 26.19
CA ASP A 365 -4.22 -8.68 27.06
C ASP A 365 -4.43 -10.18 26.81
N PRO A 366 -4.22 -11.08 27.79
CA PRO A 366 -4.27 -12.52 27.55
C PRO A 366 -5.62 -13.01 27.00
N ASP A 367 -6.72 -12.57 27.59
CA ASP A 367 -8.07 -13.07 27.26
C ASP A 367 -8.49 -12.57 25.87
N LEU A 368 -8.25 -11.29 25.57
CA LEU A 368 -8.52 -10.74 24.25
C LEU A 368 -7.59 -11.34 23.19
N SER A 369 -6.34 -11.60 23.54
CA SER A 369 -5.33 -12.20 22.65
C SER A 369 -5.69 -13.63 22.25
N GLU A 370 -6.15 -14.44 23.21
CA GLU A 370 -6.65 -15.80 22.93
C GLU A 370 -7.89 -15.73 22.04
N ARG A 371 -8.85 -14.87 22.38
CA ARG A 371 -10.06 -14.68 21.58
C ARG A 371 -9.77 -14.24 20.14
N VAL A 372 -8.85 -13.30 19.93
CA VAL A 372 -8.44 -12.88 18.58
C VAL A 372 -7.90 -14.06 17.79
N LEU A 373 -6.99 -14.84 18.39
CA LEU A 373 -6.38 -15.98 17.71
C LEU A 373 -7.44 -17.05 17.37
N ASP A 374 -8.32 -17.38 18.30
CA ASP A 374 -9.37 -18.38 18.11
C ASP A 374 -10.34 -17.97 16.98
N LEU A 375 -10.77 -16.71 16.95
CA LEU A 375 -11.66 -16.22 15.90
C LEU A 375 -10.97 -16.13 14.53
N CYS A 376 -9.70 -15.72 14.48
CA CYS A 376 -8.93 -15.73 13.23
C CYS A 376 -8.75 -17.15 12.68
N LYS A 377 -8.45 -18.12 13.56
CA LYS A 377 -8.35 -19.53 13.18
C LYS A 377 -9.69 -20.08 12.73
N ALA A 378 -10.76 -19.86 13.50
CA ALA A 378 -12.09 -20.31 13.15
C ALA A 378 -12.52 -19.71 11.79
N HIS A 379 -12.34 -18.40 11.58
CA HIS A 379 -12.60 -17.76 10.30
C HIS A 379 -11.83 -18.43 9.16
N ALA A 380 -10.51 -18.58 9.31
CA ALA A 380 -9.67 -19.19 8.30
C ALA A 380 -10.10 -20.63 8.01
N ASP A 381 -10.34 -21.45 9.03
CA ASP A 381 -10.74 -22.85 8.87
C ASP A 381 -12.12 -22.97 8.18
N HIS A 382 -13.10 -22.16 8.61
CA HIS A 382 -14.45 -22.16 8.06
C HIS A 382 -14.54 -21.59 6.65
N VAL A 383 -13.67 -20.65 6.27
CA VAL A 383 -13.66 -20.06 4.94
C VAL A 383 -12.73 -20.82 3.99
N LEU A 384 -11.58 -21.34 4.44
CA LEU A 384 -10.61 -22.06 3.60
C LEU A 384 -10.96 -23.53 3.39
N LEU A 385 -11.25 -24.29 4.45
CA LEU A 385 -11.34 -25.76 4.39
C LEU A 385 -12.69 -26.28 3.90
N SER A 386 -13.73 -25.45 4.00
CA SER A 386 -15.05 -25.68 3.42
C SER A 386 -15.08 -25.49 1.89
N GLY A 387 -14.02 -24.92 1.30
CA GLY A 387 -13.91 -24.64 -0.13
C GLY A 387 -14.49 -23.30 -0.59
N TYR A 388 -14.84 -22.40 0.34
CA TYR A 388 -15.41 -21.08 0.03
C TYR A 388 -14.34 -20.07 -0.44
N GLY A 389 -13.21 -19.99 0.24
CA GLY A 389 -12.26 -18.87 0.13
C GLY A 389 -11.26 -18.93 -1.02
N LEU A 390 -11.17 -20.05 -1.75
CA LEU A 390 -10.17 -20.23 -2.80
C LEU A 390 -10.73 -20.99 -4.01
N LYS A 391 -10.70 -20.35 -5.18
CA LYS A 391 -10.99 -21.00 -6.47
C LYS A 391 -9.73 -21.10 -7.29
N HIS A 392 -9.30 -22.30 -7.66
CA HIS A 392 -8.05 -22.52 -8.42
C HIS A 392 -6.81 -21.82 -7.81
N PHE A 393 -6.73 -21.76 -6.47
CA PHE A 393 -5.71 -21.02 -5.72
C PHE A 393 -5.71 -19.50 -6.03
N MET A 394 -6.91 -18.93 -6.18
CA MET A 394 -7.17 -17.50 -6.31
C MET A 394 -8.23 -17.06 -5.32
N VAL A 395 -8.12 -15.81 -4.89
CA VAL A 395 -8.97 -15.20 -3.87
C VAL A 395 -10.06 -14.40 -4.57
N PRO A 396 -11.32 -14.88 -4.64
CA PRO A 396 -12.41 -14.09 -5.22
C PRO A 396 -12.59 -12.77 -4.45
N HIS A 397 -13.31 -11.79 -5.00
CA HIS A 397 -13.58 -10.54 -4.27
C HIS A 397 -14.66 -10.73 -3.19
N ASN A 398 -15.78 -11.34 -3.57
CA ASN A 398 -16.90 -11.66 -2.68
C ASN A 398 -17.53 -13.01 -3.02
N LEU A 399 -18.31 -13.54 -2.06
CA LEU A 399 -19.15 -14.72 -2.22
C LEU A 399 -20.61 -14.36 -1.95
N SER A 400 -21.55 -15.08 -2.56
CA SER A 400 -22.98 -14.98 -2.20
C SER A 400 -23.25 -15.52 -0.77
N GLU A 401 -24.43 -15.27 -0.21
CA GLU A 401 -24.81 -15.73 1.15
C GLU A 401 -24.69 -17.26 1.35
N GLY A 402 -24.79 -18.06 0.28
CA GLY A 402 -24.58 -19.52 0.32
C GLY A 402 -23.12 -19.95 0.10
N GLY A 403 -22.22 -18.98 -0.07
CA GLY A 403 -20.83 -19.17 -0.46
C GLY A 403 -20.63 -19.62 -1.91
N GLU A 404 -21.66 -19.49 -2.75
CA GLU A 404 -21.56 -19.77 -4.18
C GLU A 404 -20.88 -18.58 -4.89
N TYR A 405 -19.97 -18.89 -5.81
CA TYR A 405 -19.42 -17.90 -6.75
C TYR A 405 -20.54 -17.32 -7.61
N SER A 406 -20.53 -16.01 -7.86
CA SER A 406 -21.55 -15.39 -8.72
C SER A 406 -21.55 -15.92 -10.17
N ASN A 407 -20.46 -16.55 -10.63
CA ASN A 407 -20.45 -17.41 -11.82
C ASN A 407 -19.21 -18.36 -11.88
N GLU A 408 -19.22 -19.29 -12.85
CA GLU A 408 -18.16 -20.30 -13.08
C GLU A 408 -16.81 -19.73 -13.57
N HIS A 409 -16.74 -18.44 -13.89
CA HIS A 409 -15.55 -17.74 -14.39
C HIS A 409 -14.98 -16.71 -13.40
N ASN A 410 -15.44 -16.67 -12.14
CA ASN A 410 -14.88 -15.82 -11.08
C ASN A 410 -13.51 -16.29 -10.58
N ASP A 411 -12.53 -16.37 -11.48
CA ASP A 411 -11.12 -16.50 -11.13
C ASP A 411 -10.57 -15.07 -11.07
N SER A 412 -10.82 -14.37 -9.96
CA SER A 412 -10.28 -13.02 -9.74
C SER A 412 -9.10 -13.08 -8.76
N GLN A 413 -8.02 -12.38 -9.09
CA GLN A 413 -7.00 -11.95 -8.14
C GLN A 413 -6.87 -10.46 -8.41
N LEU A 414 -7.47 -9.65 -7.55
CA LEU A 414 -7.10 -8.25 -7.47
C LEU A 414 -5.63 -8.18 -7.04
N ALA A 415 -4.86 -7.24 -7.59
CA ALA A 415 -3.41 -7.18 -7.33
C ALA A 415 -3.13 -7.17 -5.82
N TYR A 416 -3.91 -6.40 -5.08
CA TYR A 416 -3.77 -6.29 -3.64
C TYR A 416 -4.19 -7.54 -2.87
N ALA A 417 -5.17 -8.31 -3.33
CA ALA A 417 -5.56 -9.58 -2.71
C ALA A 417 -4.39 -10.59 -2.79
N ALA A 418 -3.61 -10.54 -3.88
CA ALA A 418 -2.42 -11.35 -4.04
C ALA A 418 -1.28 -10.99 -3.07
N LEU A 419 -1.29 -9.78 -2.51
CA LEU A 419 -0.33 -9.32 -1.49
C LEU A 419 -0.81 -9.65 -0.08
N GLN A 420 -2.06 -9.31 0.19
CA GLN A 420 -2.63 -9.22 1.52
C GLN A 420 -3.11 -10.56 2.08
N PHE A 421 -3.66 -11.40 1.20
CA PHE A 421 -4.19 -12.68 1.62
C PHE A 421 -3.07 -13.60 2.14
N PRO A 422 -1.95 -13.77 1.40
CA PRO A 422 -0.83 -14.55 1.91
C PRO A 422 -0.19 -13.95 3.16
N TYR A 423 -0.14 -12.62 3.28
CA TYR A 423 0.38 -11.95 4.48
C TYR A 423 -0.40 -12.34 5.74
N GLY A 424 -1.73 -12.26 5.70
CA GLY A 424 -2.59 -12.67 6.80
C GLY A 424 -2.39 -14.13 7.20
N LEU A 425 -2.31 -15.02 6.20
CA LEU A 425 -2.08 -16.44 6.43
C LEU A 425 -0.68 -16.74 6.97
N ALA A 426 0.34 -16.02 6.55
CA ALA A 426 1.69 -16.12 7.10
C ALA A 426 1.70 -15.70 8.58
N GLN A 427 1.06 -14.57 8.92
CA GLN A 427 0.89 -14.15 10.31
C GLN A 427 0.13 -15.19 11.14
N LEU A 428 -0.95 -15.73 10.60
CA LEU A 428 -1.75 -16.76 11.28
C LEU A 428 -0.94 -18.05 11.48
N SER A 429 -0.12 -18.45 10.50
CA SER A 429 0.78 -19.58 10.61
C SER A 429 1.75 -19.42 11.78
N HIS A 430 2.36 -18.24 11.92
CA HIS A 430 3.24 -17.90 13.03
C HIS A 430 2.50 -17.89 14.36
N ALA A 431 1.36 -17.20 14.44
CA ALA A 431 0.61 -17.03 15.68
C ALA A 431 -0.04 -18.34 16.18
N ALA A 432 -0.55 -19.18 15.28
CA ALA A 432 -1.17 -20.47 15.60
C ALA A 432 -0.15 -21.61 15.74
N ASN A 433 1.11 -21.38 15.33
CA ASN A 433 2.12 -22.43 15.15
C ASN A 433 1.58 -23.61 14.30
N ASP A 434 0.87 -23.27 13.22
CA ASP A 434 0.30 -24.24 12.29
C ASP A 434 0.83 -23.98 10.88
N PRO A 435 1.64 -24.88 10.32
CA PRO A 435 2.25 -24.68 9.01
C PRO A 435 1.25 -24.71 7.85
N VAL A 436 0.01 -25.17 8.05
CA VAL A 436 -0.99 -25.26 6.95
C VAL A 436 -1.28 -23.89 6.34
N TYR A 437 -1.40 -22.84 7.16
CA TYR A 437 -1.67 -21.49 6.70
C TYR A 437 -0.49 -20.92 5.89
N GLY A 438 0.75 -21.14 6.35
CA GLY A 438 1.97 -20.72 5.65
C GLY A 438 2.18 -21.46 4.33
N LEU A 439 1.79 -22.74 4.25
CA LEU A 439 1.82 -23.49 2.98
C LEU A 439 0.82 -22.93 1.97
N LEU A 440 -0.37 -22.52 2.40
CA LEU A 440 -1.37 -21.87 1.54
C LEU A 440 -0.92 -20.49 1.08
N ALA A 441 -0.37 -19.66 1.98
CA ALA A 441 0.23 -18.37 1.65
C ALA A 441 1.27 -18.52 0.53
N ARG A 442 2.15 -19.52 0.66
CA ARG A 442 3.12 -19.87 -0.37
C ARG A 442 2.45 -20.28 -1.68
N GLN A 443 1.51 -21.21 -1.67
CA GLN A 443 0.83 -21.66 -2.89
C GLN A 443 0.18 -20.51 -3.67
N LEU A 444 -0.32 -19.48 -2.98
CA LEU A 444 -0.87 -18.28 -3.61
C LEU A 444 0.20 -17.45 -4.31
N TYR A 445 1.35 -17.21 -3.67
CA TYR A 445 2.48 -16.56 -4.32
C TYR A 445 3.02 -17.38 -5.49
N ASP A 446 3.09 -18.70 -5.34
CA ASP A 446 3.54 -19.62 -6.39
C ASP A 446 2.63 -19.52 -7.62
N THR A 447 1.32 -19.58 -7.38
CA THR A 447 0.30 -19.46 -8.42
C THR A 447 0.35 -18.10 -9.11
N LEU A 448 0.50 -17.02 -8.34
CA LEU A 448 0.69 -15.66 -8.87
C LEU A 448 1.90 -15.63 -9.82
N LEU A 449 3.05 -16.13 -9.37
CA LEU A 449 4.31 -16.14 -10.12
C LEU A 449 4.25 -17.01 -11.38
N GLU A 450 3.60 -18.17 -11.30
CA GLU A 450 3.41 -19.12 -12.42
C GLU A 450 2.47 -18.58 -13.49
N ARG A 451 1.41 -17.86 -13.10
CA ARG A 451 0.40 -17.37 -14.04
C ARG A 451 0.81 -16.05 -14.69
N HIS A 452 1.68 -15.27 -14.07
CA HIS A 452 2.27 -14.06 -14.67
C HIS A 452 3.47 -14.38 -15.59
N VAL A 453 3.55 -15.58 -16.17
CA VAL A 453 4.63 -16.00 -17.11
C VAL A 453 4.55 -15.24 -18.42
N ILE A 454 5.37 -14.20 -18.51
CA ILE A 454 5.88 -13.66 -19.77
C ILE A 454 6.55 -14.82 -20.52
N ARG A 455 5.84 -15.43 -21.46
CA ARG A 455 6.48 -16.08 -22.60
C ARG A 455 6.90 -14.98 -23.56
N ASP A 456 7.87 -15.24 -24.44
CA ASP A 456 8.33 -14.31 -25.51
C ASP A 456 7.21 -13.83 -26.46
N THR A 457 5.98 -14.29 -26.24
CA THR A 457 4.74 -13.74 -26.78
C THR A 457 3.81 -13.44 -25.60
N LEU A 458 3.49 -12.17 -25.38
CA LEU A 458 2.49 -11.76 -24.39
C LEU A 458 1.14 -12.34 -24.78
N ILE A 459 0.70 -13.35 -24.05
CA ILE A 459 -0.70 -13.70 -23.96
C ILE A 459 -1.08 -13.31 -22.54
N ALA A 460 -1.94 -12.30 -22.39
CA ALA A 460 -2.64 -12.04 -21.13
C ALA A 460 -3.15 -13.39 -20.61
N PRO A 461 -2.84 -13.79 -19.36
CA PRO A 461 -3.07 -15.16 -18.94
C PRO A 461 -4.55 -15.52 -19.19
N PRO A 462 -4.83 -16.61 -19.93
CA PRO A 462 -6.20 -16.97 -20.27
C PRO A 462 -6.95 -17.28 -18.97
N GLY A 463 -7.92 -16.43 -18.62
CA GLY A 463 -8.75 -16.58 -17.42
C GLY A 463 -8.79 -15.39 -16.46
N TYR A 464 -7.99 -14.33 -16.69
CA TYR A 464 -7.92 -13.16 -15.81
C TYR A 464 -8.78 -12.00 -16.33
N ILE A 465 -10.10 -12.16 -16.38
CA ILE A 465 -11.02 -11.04 -16.65
C ILE A 465 -12.06 -11.06 -15.54
N ASP A 466 -11.92 -10.16 -14.56
CA ASP A 466 -13.04 -9.82 -13.70
C ASP A 466 -13.94 -8.83 -14.45
N MET A 467 -15.13 -9.27 -14.82
CA MET A 467 -16.21 -8.42 -15.33
C MET A 467 -17.24 -8.06 -14.23
N VAL A 468 -16.98 -8.38 -12.97
CA VAL A 468 -18.00 -8.42 -11.90
C VAL A 468 -17.76 -7.41 -10.77
N GLU A 469 -16.88 -6.42 -10.95
CA GLU A 469 -17.15 -5.11 -10.33
C GLU A 469 -18.20 -4.37 -11.18
N THR A 470 -19.47 -4.73 -11.00
CA THR A 470 -20.63 -4.02 -11.56
C THR A 470 -21.52 -3.43 -10.48
N THR A 471 -20.96 -2.99 -9.35
CA THR A 471 -21.69 -2.14 -8.39
C THR A 471 -20.98 -0.80 -8.25
N PRO A 472 -21.63 0.31 -8.67
CA PRO A 472 -21.10 1.65 -8.46
C PRO A 472 -20.66 1.86 -7.00
N PRO A 473 -19.50 2.51 -6.76
CA PRO A 473 -18.76 3.34 -7.71
C PRO A 473 -17.64 2.65 -8.51
N PHE A 474 -17.39 1.34 -8.31
CA PHE A 474 -16.24 0.68 -8.91
C PHE A 474 -16.50 0.22 -10.35
N SER A 475 -15.48 0.30 -11.20
CA SER A 475 -15.52 -0.05 -12.64
C SER A 475 -14.62 -1.25 -12.87
N PRO A 476 -14.94 -2.15 -13.82
CA PRO A 476 -14.13 -3.34 -14.07
C PRO A 476 -12.67 -2.97 -14.30
N GLU A 477 -11.76 -3.61 -13.57
CA GLU A 477 -10.32 -3.43 -13.75
C GLU A 477 -9.89 -4.16 -15.02
N LYS A 478 -10.06 -3.50 -16.17
CA LYS A 478 -9.86 -4.11 -17.50
C LYS A 478 -8.40 -4.18 -17.94
N ASP A 479 -7.48 -3.63 -17.16
CA ASP A 479 -6.12 -3.39 -17.62
C ASP A 479 -5.08 -3.67 -16.53
N TYR A 480 -4.43 -4.83 -16.61
CA TYR A 480 -3.30 -5.21 -15.74
C TYR A 480 -2.06 -4.32 -15.98
N TYR A 481 -2.08 -3.44 -16.97
CA TYR A 481 -1.10 -2.36 -17.15
C TYR A 481 -1.52 -1.05 -16.47
N SER A 482 -2.59 -1.07 -15.65
CA SER A 482 -2.98 0.09 -14.87
C SER A 482 -1.85 0.48 -13.90
N PHE A 483 -1.70 1.78 -13.69
CA PHE A 483 -0.74 2.30 -12.71
C PHE A 483 -1.00 1.77 -11.30
N GLY A 484 -2.26 1.48 -10.95
CA GLY A 484 -2.62 0.88 -9.67
C GLY A 484 -1.98 -0.50 -9.50
N TRP A 485 -2.17 -1.38 -10.48
CA TRP A 485 -1.63 -2.73 -10.45
C TRP A 485 -0.09 -2.75 -10.39
N CYS A 486 0.60 -2.00 -11.28
CA CYS A 486 2.07 -2.02 -11.29
C CYS A 486 2.66 -1.37 -10.01
N ARG A 487 1.98 -0.39 -9.40
CA ARG A 487 2.36 0.15 -8.08
C ARG A 487 2.25 -0.92 -6.98
N GLU A 488 1.12 -1.62 -6.92
CA GLU A 488 0.90 -2.66 -5.90
C GLU A 488 1.93 -3.78 -5.99
N MET A 489 2.29 -4.19 -7.20
CA MET A 489 3.33 -5.20 -7.41
C MET A 489 4.73 -4.76 -6.96
N LEU A 490 5.01 -3.46 -6.85
CA LEU A 490 6.25 -2.97 -6.22
C LEU A 490 6.29 -3.23 -4.71
N PHE A 491 5.16 -3.50 -4.08
CA PHE A 491 5.11 -3.89 -2.67
C PHE A 491 5.25 -5.40 -2.47
N ALA A 492 5.00 -6.22 -3.51
CA ALA A 492 5.06 -7.69 -3.42
C ALA A 492 6.35 -8.24 -2.80
N PRO A 493 7.55 -7.73 -3.15
CA PRO A 493 8.79 -8.18 -2.54
C PRO A 493 8.81 -8.07 -1.01
N ALA A 494 8.25 -7.00 -0.44
CA ALA A 494 8.19 -6.80 1.01
C ALA A 494 7.28 -7.83 1.69
N TYR A 495 6.08 -8.05 1.13
CA TYR A 495 5.15 -9.06 1.63
C TYR A 495 5.75 -10.48 1.55
N MET A 496 6.45 -10.79 0.45
CA MET A 496 7.13 -12.07 0.27
C MET A 496 8.30 -12.24 1.26
N LEU A 497 9.11 -11.19 1.46
CA LEU A 497 10.21 -11.21 2.45
C LEU A 497 9.67 -11.57 3.84
N TYR A 498 8.58 -10.92 4.26
CA TYR A 498 7.93 -11.22 5.53
C TYR A 498 7.49 -12.69 5.62
N ALA A 499 6.80 -13.19 4.58
CA ALA A 499 6.30 -14.56 4.55
C ALA A 499 7.40 -15.63 4.50
N SER A 500 8.58 -15.28 3.98
CA SER A 500 9.71 -16.20 3.80
C SER A 500 10.57 -16.39 5.06
N ILE A 501 10.46 -15.51 6.07
CA ILE A 501 11.16 -15.66 7.35
C ILE A 501 10.24 -16.37 8.33
N ARG A 502 10.55 -17.62 8.68
CA ARG A 502 9.69 -18.48 9.50
C ARG A 502 10.27 -18.70 10.89
N PRO A 503 9.93 -17.86 11.89
CA PRO A 503 10.30 -18.13 13.27
C PRO A 503 9.58 -19.40 13.77
N GLY A 504 10.32 -20.24 14.48
CA GLY A 504 9.79 -21.41 15.16
C GLY A 504 8.98 -21.03 16.42
N PRO A 505 8.38 -22.03 17.09
CA PRO A 505 7.55 -21.79 18.27
C PRO A 505 8.28 -20.96 19.33
N GLY A 506 7.66 -19.85 19.74
CA GLY A 506 8.20 -18.97 20.79
C GLY A 506 9.35 -18.05 20.35
N VAL A 507 9.68 -18.00 19.06
CA VAL A 507 10.61 -17.00 18.50
C VAL A 507 9.80 -15.87 17.85
N ALA A 508 10.25 -14.63 18.02
CA ALA A 508 9.69 -13.48 17.34
C ALA A 508 10.81 -12.64 16.72
N ILE A 509 10.54 -12.16 15.50
CA ILE A 509 11.43 -11.25 14.76
C ILE A 509 11.01 -9.83 15.09
N ASP A 510 11.97 -8.98 15.44
CA ASP A 510 11.75 -7.55 15.58
C ASP A 510 11.75 -6.94 14.18
N TRP A 511 10.57 -6.61 13.67
CA TRP A 511 10.47 -5.88 12.40
C TRP A 511 10.42 -4.38 12.65
N TYR A 512 9.64 -3.97 13.64
CA TYR A 512 9.40 -2.56 13.93
C TYR A 512 8.93 -2.40 15.39
N HIS A 513 9.70 -1.66 16.20
CA HIS A 513 9.40 -1.41 17.61
C HIS A 513 9.04 -2.66 18.44
N ASP A 514 9.89 -3.70 18.40
CA ASP A 514 9.68 -4.98 19.10
C ASP A 514 8.45 -5.77 18.61
N GLY A 515 8.00 -5.54 17.37
CA GLY A 515 6.77 -6.12 16.84
C GLY A 515 6.81 -6.44 15.33
N GLN A 516 5.61 -6.62 14.77
CA GLN A 516 5.35 -6.93 13.36
C GLN A 516 5.54 -5.70 12.46
N PRO A 517 5.76 -5.88 11.15
CA PRO A 517 5.75 -4.75 10.23
C PRO A 517 4.35 -4.13 10.14
N ILE A 518 4.29 -2.85 9.79
CA ILE A 518 3.05 -2.11 9.59
C ILE A 518 2.68 -2.15 8.11
N VAL A 519 1.42 -2.43 7.80
CA VAL A 519 0.87 -2.19 6.46
C VAL A 519 0.13 -0.86 6.47
N LEU A 520 0.57 0.09 5.64
CA LEU A 520 0.02 1.45 5.64
C LEU A 520 -1.33 1.53 4.90
N GLY A 521 -2.18 2.46 5.33
CA GLY A 521 -3.39 2.88 4.64
C GLY A 521 -4.52 1.85 4.58
N LEU A 522 -5.40 2.10 3.62
CA LEU A 522 -6.37 1.11 3.17
C LEU A 522 -5.69 0.10 2.28
N VAL A 523 -6.20 -1.14 2.33
CA VAL A 523 -6.06 -2.21 1.35
C VAL A 523 -5.11 -1.83 0.22
N ASN A 524 -3.88 -2.37 0.22
CA ASN A 524 -2.83 -2.32 -0.83
C ASN A 524 -1.63 -1.40 -0.55
N GLY A 525 -1.51 -0.85 0.66
CA GLY A 525 -0.38 0.01 1.00
C GLY A 525 0.95 -0.72 1.17
N ALA A 526 2.00 0.10 1.21
CA ALA A 526 3.35 -0.36 1.46
C ALA A 526 3.46 -0.99 2.85
N MET A 527 4.20 -2.08 2.93
CA MET A 527 4.67 -2.60 4.20
C MET A 527 5.87 -1.76 4.65
N HIS A 528 5.87 -1.35 5.91
CA HIS A 528 6.92 -0.57 6.54
C HIS A 528 7.49 -1.33 7.75
N TRP A 529 8.81 -1.32 7.87
CA TRP A 529 9.56 -1.88 8.99
C TRP A 529 10.87 -1.10 9.17
N ASP A 530 11.58 -1.35 10.27
CA ASP A 530 12.87 -0.73 10.53
C ASP A 530 13.97 -1.50 9.78
N PRO A 531 14.61 -0.91 8.74
CA PRO A 531 15.63 -1.60 7.95
C PRO A 531 16.91 -1.89 8.75
N THR A 532 17.09 -1.27 9.92
CA THR A 532 18.17 -1.63 10.85
C THR A 532 17.88 -2.95 11.56
N LYS A 533 16.60 -3.34 11.66
CA LYS A 533 16.18 -4.59 12.28
C LYS A 533 16.16 -5.73 11.31
N VAL A 534 15.59 -5.55 10.12
CA VAL A 534 15.56 -6.55 9.05
C VAL A 534 16.00 -5.92 7.73
N SER A 535 17.06 -6.46 7.12
CA SER A 535 17.51 -6.00 5.80
C SER A 535 18.18 -7.11 5.01
N ILE A 536 18.03 -7.03 3.68
CA ILE A 536 18.75 -7.88 2.74
C ILE A 536 19.76 -7.03 1.99
N ASN A 537 20.97 -7.55 1.83
CA ASN A 537 21.95 -6.99 0.92
C ASN A 537 22.23 -8.00 -0.19
N LYS A 538 21.77 -7.66 -1.39
CA LYS A 538 21.89 -8.50 -2.59
C LYS A 538 23.33 -8.70 -3.05
N GLU A 539 24.15 -7.65 -2.99
CA GLU A 539 25.54 -7.68 -3.49
C GLU A 539 26.41 -8.64 -2.67
N THR A 540 26.24 -8.60 -1.36
CA THR A 540 26.95 -9.47 -0.41
C THR A 540 26.21 -10.77 -0.11
N ARG A 541 24.96 -10.88 -0.58
CA ARG A 541 24.02 -11.98 -0.29
C ARG A 541 23.96 -12.27 1.20
N THR A 542 23.59 -11.23 1.94
CA THR A 542 23.39 -11.31 3.38
C THR A 542 21.97 -10.93 3.77
N LEU A 543 21.47 -11.57 4.82
CA LEU A 543 20.27 -11.19 5.55
C LEU A 543 20.69 -10.76 6.96
N HIS A 544 20.33 -9.56 7.34
CA HIS A 544 20.32 -9.15 8.74
C HIS A 544 18.89 -9.25 9.27
N PHE A 545 18.72 -9.83 10.46
CA PHE A 545 17.45 -9.73 11.19
C PHE A 545 17.70 -9.68 12.70
N THR A 546 16.81 -9.02 13.43
CA THR A 546 16.85 -8.96 14.90
C THR A 546 15.71 -9.78 15.48
N THR A 547 15.94 -10.41 16.62
CA THR A 547 14.87 -11.08 17.39
C THR A 547 14.49 -10.26 18.61
N THR A 548 13.25 -10.40 19.09
CA THR A 548 12.80 -9.75 20.33
C THR A 548 13.10 -10.61 21.56
N SER A 549 12.71 -10.17 22.77
CA SER A 549 12.91 -10.99 23.98
C SER A 549 11.93 -12.18 24.02
N TYR A 550 12.45 -13.39 24.11
CA TYR A 550 11.65 -14.61 24.27
C TYR A 550 12.19 -15.54 25.36
N SER A 551 11.37 -16.50 25.77
CA SER A 551 11.57 -17.29 27.00
C SER A 551 12.52 -18.48 26.86
N ALA A 552 12.85 -18.92 25.63
CA ALA A 552 13.75 -20.05 25.38
C ALA A 552 14.37 -20.01 23.97
N ALA A 553 15.60 -20.51 23.80
CA ALA A 553 16.23 -20.66 22.48
C ALA A 553 15.32 -21.40 21.49
N GLY A 554 15.35 -20.98 20.22
CA GLY A 554 14.48 -21.52 19.17
C GLY A 554 15.17 -21.60 17.82
N THR A 555 14.39 -21.64 16.75
CA THR A 555 14.89 -21.71 15.38
C THR A 555 14.21 -20.71 14.48
N VAL A 556 14.88 -20.30 13.41
CA VAL A 556 14.26 -19.58 12.29
C VAL A 556 14.60 -20.34 11.02
N ASP A 557 13.58 -20.66 10.22
CA ASP A 557 13.77 -21.24 8.88
C ASP A 557 13.74 -20.14 7.82
N LEU A 558 14.79 -20.13 7.01
CA LEU A 558 15.04 -19.15 5.95
C LEU A 558 14.99 -19.80 4.56
N GLY A 559 14.55 -21.07 4.46
CA GLY A 559 14.59 -21.82 3.22
C GLY A 559 13.72 -21.24 2.11
N GLU A 560 12.68 -20.49 2.47
CA GLU A 560 11.78 -19.85 1.52
C GLU A 560 12.26 -18.48 1.03
N LEU A 561 13.39 -17.97 1.52
CA LEU A 561 14.02 -16.77 0.96
C LEU A 561 14.65 -17.03 -0.42
N GLY A 562 14.87 -18.30 -0.79
CA GLY A 562 15.47 -18.64 -2.08
C GLY A 562 16.93 -18.22 -2.23
N LEU A 563 17.59 -17.80 -1.14
CA LEU A 563 18.99 -17.37 -1.14
C LEU A 563 19.99 -18.53 -1.12
N GLY A 564 19.54 -19.79 -1.08
CA GLY A 564 20.38 -20.98 -1.09
C GLY A 564 20.79 -21.47 0.31
N GLU A 565 21.83 -22.30 0.38
CA GLU A 565 22.34 -22.81 1.65
C GLU A 565 23.08 -21.72 2.45
N ILE A 566 22.87 -21.73 3.77
CA ILE A 566 23.55 -20.80 4.68
C ILE A 566 25.03 -21.17 4.77
N ALA A 567 25.89 -20.18 4.55
CA ALA A 567 27.35 -20.32 4.64
C ALA A 567 27.86 -20.01 6.04
N THR A 568 27.46 -18.87 6.60
CA THR A 568 27.81 -18.48 7.98
C THR A 568 26.67 -17.70 8.63
N VAL A 569 26.62 -17.75 9.95
CA VAL A 569 25.74 -16.92 10.77
C VAL A 569 26.58 -16.28 11.85
N SER A 570 26.56 -14.95 11.97
CA SER A 570 27.11 -14.23 13.13
C SER A 570 25.99 -13.64 14.00
N ILE A 571 26.24 -13.63 15.30
CA ILE A 571 25.39 -13.08 16.36
C ILE A 571 26.14 -11.92 16.98
N ASP A 572 25.49 -10.77 17.09
CA ASP A 572 26.00 -9.55 17.73
C ASP A 572 27.46 -9.24 17.32
N ASN A 573 27.74 -9.38 16.02
CA ASN A 573 29.03 -9.12 15.38
C ASN A 573 30.24 -9.90 15.93
N SER A 574 30.05 -11.00 16.67
CA SER A 574 31.16 -11.64 17.39
C SER A 574 31.08 -13.16 17.57
N THR A 575 29.89 -13.76 17.56
CA THR A 575 29.70 -15.21 17.82
C THR A 575 29.12 -15.90 16.60
N SER A 576 29.50 -17.14 16.27
CA SER A 576 28.84 -17.89 15.19
C SER A 576 27.63 -18.67 15.72
N ALA A 577 26.47 -18.56 15.07
CA ALA A 577 25.30 -19.39 15.41
C ALA A 577 25.39 -20.78 14.75
N GLU A 578 24.82 -21.80 15.40
CA GLU A 578 24.60 -23.09 14.76
C GLU A 578 23.52 -22.96 13.68
N HIS A 579 23.76 -23.54 12.49
CA HIS A 579 22.77 -23.65 11.43
C HIS A 579 22.81 -25.04 10.79
N ASN A 580 21.69 -25.46 10.21
CA ASN A 580 21.54 -26.72 9.48
C ASN A 580 20.76 -26.46 8.20
N GLY A 581 21.44 -26.53 7.05
CA GLY A 581 20.85 -26.17 5.76
C GLY A 581 20.38 -24.71 5.74
N THR A 582 19.06 -24.51 5.78
CA THR A 582 18.41 -23.19 5.76
C THR A 582 17.85 -22.76 7.10
N THR A 583 18.00 -23.60 8.14
CA THR A 583 17.50 -23.30 9.48
C THR A 583 18.63 -22.85 10.38
N ILE A 584 18.41 -21.78 11.13
CA ILE A 584 19.35 -21.26 12.12
C ILE A 584 18.81 -21.46 13.53
N ARG A 585 19.72 -21.69 14.48
CA ARG A 585 19.42 -21.70 15.90
C ARG A 585 19.56 -20.29 16.45
N VAL A 586 18.51 -19.80 17.12
CA VAL A 586 18.49 -18.48 17.74
C VAL A 586 18.55 -18.58 19.27
N LEU A 587 19.31 -17.69 19.89
CA LEU A 587 19.56 -17.60 21.33
C LEU A 587 18.45 -16.85 22.05
N GLN A 588 18.07 -17.34 23.23
CA GLN A 588 17.12 -16.67 24.09
C GLN A 588 17.45 -15.17 24.30
N GLY A 589 16.47 -14.31 24.05
CA GLY A 589 16.59 -12.86 24.21
C GLY A 589 16.72 -12.13 22.88
N GLY A 590 16.86 -10.81 22.95
CA GLY A 590 16.99 -9.98 21.76
C GLY A 590 18.43 -9.96 21.24
N HIS A 591 18.63 -10.50 20.04
CA HIS A 591 19.94 -10.61 19.39
C HIS A 591 19.84 -10.25 17.91
N GLY A 592 20.91 -9.65 17.37
CA GLY A 592 21.08 -9.38 15.95
C GLY A 592 21.81 -10.53 15.25
N TYR A 593 21.25 -11.00 14.13
CA TYR A 593 21.79 -12.09 13.34
C TYR A 593 22.16 -11.59 11.95
N LEU A 594 23.39 -11.85 11.53
CA LEU A 594 23.84 -11.63 10.16
C LEU A 594 24.12 -12.99 9.50
N VAL A 595 23.30 -13.34 8.52
CA VAL A 595 23.33 -14.61 7.78
C VAL A 595 23.94 -14.37 6.41
N SER A 596 24.95 -15.14 6.04
CA SER A 596 25.52 -15.16 4.68
C SER A 596 25.21 -16.48 3.98
N TYR A 597 25.10 -16.45 2.66
CA TYR A 597 24.70 -17.61 1.86
C TYR A 597 25.79 -18.00 0.84
N PHE A 598 25.91 -19.28 0.53
CA PHE A 598 26.87 -19.75 -0.48
C PHE A 598 26.54 -19.20 -1.87
N GLN A 599 27.57 -18.85 -2.65
CA GLN A 599 27.43 -18.62 -4.09
C GLN A 599 26.92 -19.89 -4.77
N PRO A 600 25.78 -19.86 -5.50
CA PRO A 600 25.48 -20.98 -6.38
C PRO A 600 26.65 -21.12 -7.36
N PRO A 601 27.03 -22.35 -7.73
CA PRO A 601 28.02 -22.54 -8.77
C PRO A 601 27.57 -21.74 -10.01
N GLN A 602 28.43 -20.86 -10.52
CA GLN A 602 28.18 -20.24 -11.82
C GLN A 602 28.05 -21.38 -12.82
N GLU A 603 26.88 -21.53 -13.45
CA GLU A 603 26.78 -22.44 -14.58
C GLU A 603 27.79 -21.97 -15.64
N PRO A 604 28.66 -22.88 -16.12
CA PRO A 604 29.80 -22.54 -16.98
C PRO A 604 29.43 -22.04 -18.37
#